data_AF-A0A2D6BLA6-F1
#
_entry.id   AF-A0A2D6BLA6-F1
#
_cell.length_a   1.000
_cell.length_b   1.000
_cell.length_c   1.000
_cell.angle_alpha   90.00
_cell.angle_beta   90.00
_cell.angle_gamma   90.00
#
_symmetry.space_group_name_H-M   'P 1'
#
loop_
_entity.id
_entity.type
_entity.pdbx_description
1 polymer ?
#
loop_
_entity_poly.entity_id
_entity_poly.type
_entity_poly.pdbx_seq_one_letter_code
_entity_poly.pdbx_strand_id
1 'polypeptide(L)'
;MASALDAIVPRRANNDYRGGAIAFYGFSLLVAERIFSATVHFLTPDGGKNSIASIIVFEGDPDPNPIVYMFASIAGAHEMLFVLLYGLVLWRYRNLIPLMLTLMLVGMAFGVVASTLHPLTPDYFERTPPAMLVRVPMFLFIGTLLFLAVRQSSKPRVGPEAGPATG
;
A
#
# COMPACT_ATOMS: atom_id res chain seq x y z
N MET A 1 -0.82 -19.95 20.68
CA MET A 1 -1.34 -18.77 19.97
C MET A 1 -0.28 -18.31 18.98
N ALA A 2 -0.66 -17.86 17.78
CA ALA A 2 0.31 -17.19 16.90
C ALA A 2 0.63 -15.81 17.49
N SER A 3 1.91 -15.51 17.66
CA SER A 3 2.33 -14.18 18.10
C SER A 3 1.96 -13.13 17.04
N ALA A 4 1.94 -11.84 17.41
CA ALA A 4 1.76 -10.77 16.43
C ALA A 4 2.82 -10.82 15.32
N LEU A 5 4.05 -11.20 15.68
CA LEU A 5 5.13 -11.41 14.73
C LEU A 5 4.86 -12.58 13.78
N ASP A 6 4.32 -13.70 14.26
CA ASP A 6 3.95 -14.84 13.40
C ASP A 6 2.80 -14.49 12.44
N ALA A 7 1.94 -13.53 12.81
CA ALA A 7 0.87 -13.02 11.95
C ALA A 7 1.41 -12.07 10.86
N ILE A 8 2.39 -11.22 11.19
CA ILE A 8 3.00 -10.27 10.24
C ILE A 8 4.03 -10.96 9.35
N VAL A 9 4.93 -11.77 9.92
CA VAL A 9 6.01 -12.47 9.22
C VAL A 9 5.84 -13.97 9.43
N PRO A 10 4.92 -14.62 8.70
CA PRO A 10 4.67 -16.04 8.89
C PRO A 10 5.86 -16.88 8.43
N ARG A 11 6.14 -17.96 9.16
CA ARG A 11 7.25 -18.90 8.84
C ARG A 11 7.11 -19.58 7.47
N ARG A 12 5.90 -19.63 6.91
CA ARG A 12 5.61 -20.26 5.62
C ARG A 12 4.64 -19.37 4.84
N ALA A 13 5.00 -18.99 3.61
CA ALA A 13 4.06 -18.37 2.68
C ALA A 13 3.06 -19.42 2.17
N ASN A 14 1.77 -19.19 2.38
CA ASN A 14 0.70 -20.09 1.97
C ASN A 14 -0.63 -19.34 1.80
N ASN A 15 -1.69 -20.07 1.46
CA ASN A 15 -3.00 -19.47 1.22
C ASN A 15 -4.00 -19.59 2.39
N ASP A 16 -3.57 -20.09 3.56
CA ASP A 16 -4.39 -20.19 4.79
C ASP A 16 -4.43 -18.82 5.49
N TYR A 17 -5.27 -17.93 4.98
CA TYR A 17 -5.45 -16.59 5.53
C TYR A 17 -6.41 -16.56 6.71
N ARG A 18 -5.95 -15.99 7.83
CA ARG A 18 -6.68 -15.95 9.11
C ARG A 18 -6.95 -14.54 9.63
N GLY A 19 -6.64 -13.51 8.85
CA GLY A 19 -6.81 -12.11 9.24
C GLY A 19 -8.23 -11.56 9.11
N GLY A 20 -9.18 -12.37 8.64
CA GLY A 20 -10.59 -12.01 8.55
C GLY A 20 -11.00 -11.22 7.31
N ALA A 21 -12.29 -11.29 6.99
CA ALA A 21 -12.82 -10.75 5.73
C ALA A 21 -12.62 -9.24 5.57
N ILE A 22 -12.78 -8.44 6.64
CA ILE A 22 -12.62 -6.98 6.58
C ILE A 22 -11.21 -6.60 6.12
N ALA A 23 -10.18 -7.21 6.71
CA ALA A 23 -8.80 -6.92 6.33
C ALA A 23 -8.46 -7.44 4.92
N PHE A 24 -9.04 -8.57 4.50
CA PHE A 24 -8.90 -9.10 3.14
C PHE A 24 -9.48 -8.16 2.07
N TYR A 25 -10.74 -7.75 2.23
CA TYR A 25 -11.41 -6.88 1.27
C TYR A 25 -10.87 -5.45 1.33
N GLY A 26 -10.52 -4.96 2.52
CA GLY A 26 -9.83 -3.68 2.66
C GLY A 26 -8.48 -3.68 1.96
N PHE A 27 -7.69 -4.74 2.09
CA PHE A 27 -6.44 -4.87 1.33
C PHE A 27 -6.70 -4.97 -0.17
N SER A 28 -7.74 -5.68 -0.61
CA SER A 28 -8.11 -5.77 -2.04
C SER A 28 -8.46 -4.39 -2.62
N LEU A 29 -9.17 -3.55 -1.85
CA LEU A 29 -9.46 -2.16 -2.23
C LEU A 29 -8.19 -1.32 -2.33
N LEU A 30 -7.26 -1.47 -1.38
CA LEU A 30 -5.95 -0.82 -1.45
C LEU A 30 -5.19 -1.24 -2.71
N VAL A 31 -5.20 -2.52 -3.08
CA VAL A 31 -4.55 -2.99 -4.31
C VAL A 31 -5.17 -2.34 -5.55
N ALA A 32 -6.50 -2.20 -5.60
CA ALA A 32 -7.17 -1.50 -6.70
C ALA A 32 -6.75 -0.03 -6.82
N GLU A 33 -6.63 0.69 -5.70
CA GLU A 33 -6.08 2.05 -5.67
C GLU A 33 -4.63 2.08 -6.14
N ARG A 34 -3.80 1.12 -5.73
CA ARG A 34 -2.40 1.03 -6.17
C ARG A 34 -2.26 0.74 -7.66
N ILE A 35 -3.14 -0.05 -8.26
CA ILE A 35 -3.19 -0.25 -9.72
C ILE A 35 -3.41 1.10 -10.42
N PHE A 36 -4.40 1.88 -9.96
CA PHE A 36 -4.67 3.20 -10.53
C PHE A 36 -3.46 4.12 -10.40
N SER A 37 -2.91 4.30 -9.19
CA SER A 37 -1.72 5.13 -8.94
C SER A 37 -0.53 4.72 -9.80
N ALA A 38 -0.17 3.43 -9.79
CA ALA A 38 0.98 2.91 -10.52
C ALA A 38 0.85 3.15 -12.03
N THR A 39 -0.36 2.95 -12.58
CA THR A 39 -0.62 3.15 -14.01
C THR A 39 -0.49 4.62 -14.39
N VAL A 40 -1.05 5.53 -13.56
CA VAL A 40 -0.93 6.98 -13.76
C VAL A 40 0.54 7.40 -13.72
N HIS A 41 1.26 7.07 -12.64
CA HIS A 41 2.64 7.51 -12.47
C HIS A 41 3.58 6.92 -13.53
N PHE A 42 3.31 5.71 -14.03
CA PHE A 42 4.17 5.06 -15.02
C PHE A 42 3.89 5.50 -16.47
N LEU A 43 2.61 5.58 -16.86
CA LEU A 43 2.22 5.68 -18.28
C LEU A 43 1.80 7.06 -18.74
N THR A 44 1.46 7.99 -17.83
CA THR A 44 1.07 9.35 -18.26
C THR A 44 2.30 10.17 -18.68
N PRO A 45 2.17 11.09 -19.66
CA PRO A 45 3.30 11.85 -20.18
C PRO A 45 4.05 12.68 -19.12
N ASP A 46 3.35 13.17 -18.10
CA ASP A 46 3.89 13.96 -17.00
C ASP A 46 4.09 13.13 -15.71
N GLY A 47 3.91 11.80 -15.77
CA GLY A 47 3.94 10.91 -14.61
C GLY A 47 2.95 11.32 -13.52
N GLY A 48 1.83 11.97 -13.89
CA GLY A 48 0.81 12.50 -13.01
C GLY A 48 1.25 13.72 -12.19
N LYS A 49 2.43 14.30 -12.46
CA LYS A 49 2.98 15.38 -11.64
C LYS A 49 2.21 16.68 -11.81
N ASN A 50 1.90 17.08 -13.04
CA ASN A 50 1.12 18.28 -13.29
C ASN A 50 -0.39 17.97 -13.23
N SER A 51 -0.82 16.95 -13.96
CA SER A 51 -2.22 16.60 -14.19
C SER A 51 -2.97 16.09 -12.95
N ILE A 52 -2.28 15.45 -12.00
CA ILE A 52 -2.90 14.87 -10.78
C ILE A 52 -2.33 15.52 -9.52
N ALA A 53 -1.02 15.58 -9.39
CA ALA A 53 -0.36 16.15 -8.23
C ALA A 53 -0.31 17.68 -8.26
N SER A 54 -0.83 18.34 -9.31
CA SER A 54 -0.90 19.80 -9.42
C SER A 54 0.44 20.49 -9.22
N ILE A 55 1.57 19.80 -9.47
CA ILE A 55 2.90 20.43 -9.47
C ILE A 55 2.94 21.40 -10.66
N ILE A 56 3.52 22.58 -10.47
CA ILE A 56 3.66 23.56 -11.55
C ILE A 56 4.51 23.01 -12.71
N VAL A 57 4.30 23.54 -13.91
CA VAL A 57 5.26 23.35 -15.01
C VAL A 57 6.42 24.29 -14.79
N PHE A 58 7.64 23.75 -14.74
CA PHE A 58 8.83 24.57 -14.50
C PHE A 58 9.26 25.27 -15.80
N GLU A 59 9.69 26.53 -15.70
CA GLU A 59 10.32 27.26 -16.80
C GLU A 59 11.85 27.11 -16.74
N GLY A 60 12.52 26.97 -17.88
CA GLY A 60 13.97 26.88 -17.96
C GLY A 60 14.49 26.49 -19.35
N ASP A 61 15.78 26.72 -19.59
CA ASP A 61 16.51 26.25 -20.78
C ASP A 61 17.83 25.56 -20.35
N PRO A 62 18.01 24.25 -20.59
CA PRO A 62 17.03 23.33 -21.20
C PRO A 62 15.78 23.15 -20.33
N ASP A 63 14.66 22.75 -20.96
CA ASP A 63 13.41 22.42 -20.25
C ASP A 63 13.68 21.37 -19.16
N PRO A 64 13.43 21.69 -17.87
CA PRO A 64 13.73 20.80 -16.76
C PRO A 64 12.66 19.70 -16.56
N ASN A 65 11.45 19.86 -17.10
CA ASN A 65 10.32 18.96 -16.82
C ASN A 65 10.55 17.50 -17.28
N PRO A 66 11.19 17.22 -18.44
CA PRO A 66 11.51 15.84 -18.83
C PRO A 66 12.29 15.04 -17.78
N ILE A 67 13.16 15.69 -16.99
CA ILE A 67 13.89 15.03 -15.91
C ILE A 67 12.93 14.64 -14.78
N VAL A 68 12.03 15.55 -14.39
CA VAL A 68 11.02 15.30 -13.36
C VAL A 68 10.10 14.15 -13.77
N TYR A 69 9.65 14.14 -15.03
CA TYR A 69 8.77 13.10 -15.57
C TYR A 69 9.48 11.76 -15.69
N MET A 70 10.76 11.74 -16.06
CA MET A 70 11.56 10.51 -16.08
C MET A 70 11.63 9.89 -14.68
N PHE A 71 11.97 10.66 -13.64
CA PHE A 71 12.00 10.14 -12.27
C PHE A 71 10.61 9.76 -11.75
N ALA A 72 9.56 10.49 -12.15
CA ALA A 72 8.17 10.12 -11.86
C ALA A 72 7.81 8.75 -12.47
N SER A 73 8.15 8.52 -13.74
CA SER A 73 7.88 7.25 -14.42
C SER A 73 8.69 6.10 -13.83
N ILE A 74 9.96 6.32 -13.43
CA ILE A 74 10.74 5.32 -12.70
C ILE A 74 10.06 4.95 -11.37
N ALA A 75 9.55 5.93 -10.63
CA ALA A 75 8.78 5.65 -9.42
C ALA A 75 7.50 4.84 -9.72
N GLY A 76 6.75 5.22 -10.77
CA GLY A 76 5.57 4.47 -11.22
C GLY A 76 5.88 3.03 -11.66
N ALA A 77 7.03 2.81 -12.30
CA ALA A 77 7.49 1.47 -12.67
C ALA A 77 7.72 0.59 -11.44
N HIS A 78 8.32 1.14 -10.38
CA HIS A 78 8.48 0.43 -9.11
C HIS A 78 7.12 0.17 -8.43
N GLU A 79 6.18 1.13 -8.47
CA GLU A 79 4.81 0.91 -7.98
C GLU A 79 4.12 -0.25 -8.74
N MET A 80 4.36 -0.38 -10.04
CA MET A 80 3.82 -1.48 -10.85
C MET A 80 4.35 -2.84 -10.38
N LEU A 81 5.65 -2.93 -10.03
CA LEU A 81 6.22 -4.15 -9.44
C LEU A 81 5.53 -4.52 -8.12
N PHE A 82 5.25 -3.53 -7.26
CA PHE A 82 4.51 -3.78 -6.02
C PHE A 82 3.06 -4.21 -6.26
N VAL A 83 2.38 -3.64 -7.25
CA VAL A 83 1.04 -4.07 -7.67
C VAL A 83 1.04 -5.55 -8.08
N LEU A 84 2.01 -5.99 -8.87
CA LEU A 84 2.16 -7.40 -9.24
C LEU A 84 2.39 -8.28 -8.01
N LEU A 85 3.24 -7.84 -7.08
CA LEU A 85 3.47 -8.54 -5.81
C LEU A 85 2.18 -8.65 -4.99
N TYR A 86 1.41 -7.57 -4.88
CA TYR A 86 0.13 -7.59 -4.14
C TYR A 86 -0.90 -8.51 -4.81
N GLY A 87 -0.95 -8.51 -6.15
CA GLY A 87 -1.76 -9.46 -6.91
C GLY A 87 -1.37 -10.91 -6.63
N LEU A 88 -0.07 -11.22 -6.59
CA LEU A 88 0.45 -12.54 -6.23
C LEU A 88 0.07 -12.94 -4.80
N VAL A 89 0.12 -12.00 -3.85
CA VAL A 89 -0.32 -12.21 -2.46
C VAL A 89 -1.82 -12.52 -2.41
N LEU A 90 -2.66 -11.74 -3.09
CA LEU A 90 -4.12 -11.97 -3.15
C LEU A 90 -4.48 -13.31 -3.80
N TRP A 91 -3.71 -13.73 -4.80
CA TRP A 91 -3.94 -14.96 -5.53
C TRP A 91 -3.47 -16.21 -4.76
N ARG A 92 -2.21 -16.22 -4.29
CA ARG A 92 -1.53 -17.45 -3.89
C ARG A 92 -0.98 -17.48 -2.47
N TYR A 93 -0.73 -16.31 -1.86
CA TYR A 93 -0.06 -16.18 -0.57
C TYR A 93 -0.82 -15.27 0.40
N ARG A 94 -2.13 -15.44 0.50
CA ARG A 94 -2.99 -14.53 1.26
C ARG A 94 -2.59 -14.39 2.73
N ASN A 95 -1.89 -15.37 3.30
CA ASN A 95 -1.35 -15.24 4.66
C ASN A 95 -0.27 -14.16 4.82
N LEU A 96 0.24 -13.57 3.73
CA LEU A 96 1.16 -12.43 3.70
C LEU A 96 0.46 -11.06 3.67
N ILE A 97 -0.88 -11.00 3.64
CA ILE A 97 -1.61 -9.72 3.68
C ILE A 97 -1.20 -8.83 4.87
N PRO A 98 -1.03 -9.34 6.10
CA PRO A 98 -0.55 -8.51 7.21
C PRO A 98 0.85 -7.91 6.95
N LEU A 99 1.76 -8.69 6.34
CA LEU A 99 3.07 -8.19 5.92
C LEU A 99 2.94 -7.04 4.93
N MET A 100 2.08 -7.17 3.93
CA MET A 100 1.88 -6.14 2.91
C MET A 100 1.32 -4.85 3.52
N LEU A 101 0.35 -4.96 4.43
CA LEU A 101 -0.17 -3.81 5.18
C LEU A 101 0.92 -3.14 6.03
N THR A 102 1.79 -3.91 6.68
CA THR A 102 2.95 -3.38 7.41
C THR A 102 3.92 -2.64 6.48
N LEU A 103 4.29 -3.24 5.35
CA LEU A 103 5.20 -2.61 4.38
C LEU A 103 4.61 -1.33 3.77
N MET A 104 3.28 -1.28 3.56
CA MET A 104 2.61 -0.05 3.14
C MET A 104 2.76 1.07 4.19
N LEU A 105 2.59 0.77 5.49
CA LEU A 105 2.80 1.76 6.56
C LEU A 105 4.26 2.23 6.63
N VAL A 106 5.22 1.31 6.49
CA VAL A 106 6.65 1.65 6.41
C VAL A 106 6.93 2.54 5.21
N GLY A 107 6.35 2.23 4.04
CA GLY A 107 6.45 3.07 2.84
C GLY A 107 5.91 4.48 3.07
N MET A 108 4.77 4.63 3.77
CA MET A 108 4.24 5.94 4.15
C MET A 108 5.19 6.69 5.10
N ALA A 109 5.81 5.99 6.05
CA ALA A 109 6.81 6.59 6.95
C ALA A 109 8.05 7.07 6.18
N PHE A 110 8.54 6.29 5.21
CA PHE A 110 9.61 6.73 4.32
C PHE A 110 9.20 7.93 3.46
N GLY A 111 7.93 8.00 3.02
CA GLY A 111 7.39 9.18 2.36
C GLY A 111 7.44 10.44 3.23
N VAL A 112 7.15 10.31 4.54
CA VAL A 112 7.32 11.41 5.50
C VAL A 112 8.79 11.81 5.58
N VAL A 113 9.70 10.86 5.78
CA VAL A 113 11.16 11.13 5.83
C VAL A 113 11.63 11.85 4.56
N ALA A 114 11.26 11.36 3.37
CA ALA A 114 11.60 12.00 2.10
C ALA A 114 11.08 13.44 2.04
N SER A 115 9.83 13.69 2.46
CA SER A 115 9.27 15.06 2.49
C SER A 115 9.92 15.98 3.52
N THR A 116 10.54 15.43 4.58
CA THR A 116 11.32 16.23 5.53
C THR A 116 12.72 16.55 5.04
N LEU A 117 13.36 15.64 4.30
CA LEU A 117 14.68 15.85 3.70
C LEU A 117 14.62 16.76 2.48
N HIS A 118 13.55 16.65 1.69
CA HIS A 118 13.33 17.40 0.46
C HIS A 118 11.93 18.03 0.47
N PRO A 119 11.71 19.07 1.30
CA PRO A 119 10.40 19.69 1.42
C PRO A 119 10.01 20.44 0.15
N LEU A 120 8.78 20.20 -0.32
CA LEU A 120 8.14 21.02 -1.34
C LEU A 120 7.26 22.06 -0.65
N THR A 121 7.54 23.34 -0.89
CA THR A 121 6.71 24.45 -0.42
C THR A 121 5.42 24.56 -1.25
N PRO A 122 4.41 25.32 -0.77
CA PRO A 122 3.18 25.55 -1.55
C PRO A 122 3.42 26.12 -2.94
N ASP A 123 4.52 26.85 -3.16
CA ASP A 123 4.85 27.47 -4.45
C ASP A 123 5.10 26.45 -5.58
N TYR A 124 5.38 25.20 -5.23
CA TYR A 124 5.53 24.12 -6.22
C TYR A 124 4.18 23.57 -6.72
N PHE A 125 3.05 24.04 -6.20
CA PHE A 125 1.73 23.48 -6.50
C PHE A 125 0.72 24.55 -6.93
N GLU A 126 -0.07 24.27 -7.96
CA GLU A 126 -1.22 25.09 -8.35
C GLU A 126 -2.38 24.96 -7.35
N ARG A 127 -2.54 23.77 -6.77
CA ARG A 127 -3.61 23.40 -5.83
C ARG A 127 -3.11 22.34 -4.86
N THR A 128 -3.79 22.17 -3.73
CA THR A 128 -3.46 21.10 -2.79
C THR A 128 -3.64 19.72 -3.47
N PRO A 129 -2.60 18.88 -3.56
CA PRO A 129 -2.70 17.61 -4.26
C PRO A 129 -3.65 16.65 -3.52
N PRO A 130 -4.47 15.85 -4.23
CA PRO A 130 -5.39 14.91 -3.59
C PRO A 130 -4.69 13.95 -2.62
N ALA A 131 -3.49 13.48 -2.99
CA ALA A 131 -2.66 12.59 -2.18
C ALA A 131 -2.24 13.21 -0.82
N MET A 132 -2.15 14.53 -0.71
CA MET A 132 -1.87 15.19 0.56
C MET A 132 -3.08 15.12 1.51
N LEU A 133 -4.29 15.33 0.99
CA LEU A 133 -5.53 15.32 1.78
C LEU A 133 -5.85 13.94 2.34
N VAL A 134 -5.61 12.88 1.56
CA VAL A 134 -5.98 11.51 1.95
C VAL A 134 -4.92 10.80 2.78
N ARG A 135 -3.75 11.41 3.01
CA ARG A 135 -2.59 10.76 3.65
C ARG A 135 -2.90 10.25 5.06
N VAL A 136 -3.44 11.11 5.94
CA VAL A 136 -3.77 10.74 7.32
C VAL A 136 -4.93 9.73 7.38
N PRO A 137 -6.06 9.95 6.66
CA PRO A 137 -7.12 8.95 6.57
C PRO A 137 -6.62 7.58 6.08
N MET A 138 -5.77 7.56 5.04
CA MET A 138 -5.19 6.33 4.50
C MET A 138 -4.30 5.60 5.52
N PHE A 139 -3.46 6.35 6.26
CA PHE A 139 -2.65 5.78 7.33
C PHE A 139 -3.50 5.09 8.40
N LEU A 140 -4.55 5.78 8.88
CA LEU A 140 -5.48 5.24 9.86
C LEU A 140 -6.24 4.02 9.33
N PHE A 141 -6.65 4.06 8.07
CA PHE A 141 -7.31 2.94 7.41
C PHE A 141 -6.41 1.72 7.35
N ILE A 142 -5.19 1.83 6.81
CA ILE A 142 -4.22 0.73 6.72
C ILE A 142 -3.87 0.20 8.12
N GLY A 143 -3.63 1.09 9.09
CA GLY A 143 -3.36 0.72 10.48
C GLY A 143 -4.50 -0.08 11.11
N THR A 144 -5.75 0.32 10.84
CA THR A 144 -6.94 -0.40 11.31
C THR A 144 -7.04 -1.79 10.67
N LEU A 145 -6.82 -1.90 9.36
CA LEU A 145 -6.83 -3.19 8.67
C LEU A 145 -5.74 -4.13 9.22
N LEU A 146 -4.53 -3.61 9.45
CA LEU A 146 -3.43 -4.37 10.02
C LEU A 146 -3.77 -4.85 11.44
N PHE A 147 -4.29 -3.96 12.29
CA PHE A 147 -4.72 -4.31 13.64
C PHE A 147 -5.76 -5.44 13.63
N LEU A 148 -6.78 -5.33 12.78
CA LEU A 148 -7.80 -6.36 12.63
C LEU A 148 -7.22 -7.67 12.10
N ALA A 149 -6.30 -7.61 11.14
CA ALA A 149 -5.66 -8.78 10.55
C ALA A 149 -4.83 -9.55 11.58
N VAL A 150 -4.02 -8.85 12.37
CA VAL A 150 -3.19 -9.45 13.42
C VAL A 150 -4.06 -10.00 14.53
N ARG A 151 -5.02 -9.21 15.04
CA ARG A 151 -5.93 -9.62 16.12
C ARG A 151 -6.71 -10.89 15.77
N GLN A 152 -7.18 -11.02 14.53
CA GLN A 152 -7.93 -12.20 14.09
C GLN A 152 -7.04 -13.42 13.88
N SER A 153 -5.82 -13.22 13.35
CA SER A 153 -4.85 -14.30 13.14
C SER A 153 -4.39 -14.96 14.44
N SER A 154 -4.38 -14.20 15.55
CA SER A 154 -3.98 -14.72 16.87
C SER A 154 -5.06 -15.55 17.59
N LYS A 155 -6.32 -15.57 17.09
CA LYS A 155 -7.39 -16.36 17.72
C LYS A 155 -7.13 -17.87 17.62
N PRO A 156 -7.44 -18.68 18.66
CA PRO A 156 -7.39 -20.13 18.58
C PRO A 156 -8.25 -20.69 17.45
N ARG A 157 -7.86 -21.83 16.85
CA ARG A 157 -8.76 -22.56 15.95
C ARG A 157 -9.88 -23.13 16.80
N VAL A 158 -11.12 -22.74 16.53
CA VAL A 158 -12.29 -23.50 17.01
C VAL A 158 -12.33 -24.75 16.14
N GLY A 159 -11.95 -25.89 16.70
CA GLY A 159 -12.13 -27.18 16.03
C GLY A 159 -13.62 -27.52 15.95
N PRO A 160 -14.04 -28.43 15.05
CA PRO A 160 -15.38 -29.00 15.14
C PRO A 160 -15.54 -29.62 16.53
N GLU A 161 -16.65 -29.31 17.22
CA GLU A 161 -17.03 -29.99 18.46
C GLU A 161 -16.92 -31.49 18.20
N ALA A 162 -16.12 -32.19 18.99
CA ALA A 162 -16.12 -33.64 18.99
C ALA A 162 -17.54 -34.06 19.37
N GLY A 163 -18.34 -34.41 18.36
CA GLY A 163 -19.66 -34.97 18.57
C GLY A 163 -19.55 -36.17 19.52
N PRO A 164 -20.56 -36.41 20.37
CA PRO A 164 -20.48 -37.44 21.39
C PRO A 164 -20.11 -38.77 20.73
N ALA A 165 -19.02 -39.36 21.21
CA ALA A 165 -18.63 -40.71 20.84
C ALA A 165 -19.79 -41.64 21.24
N THR A 166 -20.61 -42.03 20.27
CA THR A 166 -21.58 -43.08 20.44
C THR A 166 -20.80 -44.38 20.58
N GLY A 167 -20.81 -44.92 21.80
CA GLY A 167 -20.29 -46.25 22.13
C GLY A 167 -21.17 -47.38 21.64
#